data_AF-A0A817VJQ0-F1
#
_entry.id   AF-A0A817VJQ0-F1
#
_cell.length_a   1.000
_cell.length_b   1.000
_cell.length_c   1.000
_cell.angle_alpha   90.00
_cell.angle_beta   90.00
_cell.angle_gamma   90.00
#
_symmetry.space_group_name_H-M   'P 1'
#
loop_
_entity.id
_entity.type
_entity.pdbx_description
1 polymer ?
#
loop_
_entity_poly.entity_id
_entity_poly.type
_entity_poly.pdbx_seq_one_letter_code
_entity_poly.pdbx_strand_id
1 'polypeptide(L)'
;MLATALLPQSVEFIVQHPSQIEFESLPSDAICPCSQVSLSYNQFLISRPSFHQVCSSDFISDRWISNLYFDDKQRSFRDEDFRATAFTTFRVLASFCRLSESIVNQSLARLKSDAFISPYAVSSNNLKAQTFAYVEQFQINAPKSFQTQ
;
A
#
# COMPACT_ATOMS: atom_id res chain seq x y z
N MET A 1 -51.45 -41.69 11.65
CA MET A 1 -50.70 -40.83 10.71
C MET A 1 -49.22 -40.99 11.03
N LEU A 2 -48.47 -41.69 10.18
CA LEU A 2 -47.01 -41.81 10.29
C LEU A 2 -46.40 -40.66 9.47
N ALA A 3 -45.77 -39.70 10.14
CA ALA A 3 -45.00 -38.65 9.48
C ALA A 3 -43.61 -39.20 9.18
N THR A 4 -43.36 -39.56 7.92
CA THR A 4 -42.01 -39.82 7.41
C THR A 4 -41.27 -38.49 7.33
N ALA A 5 -40.31 -38.29 8.23
CA ALA A 5 -39.34 -37.21 8.13
C ALA A 5 -38.35 -37.53 7.00
N LEU A 6 -38.35 -36.71 5.94
CA LEU A 6 -37.32 -36.74 4.91
C LEU A 6 -36.08 -36.05 5.46
N LEU A 7 -35.03 -36.82 5.76
CA LEU A 7 -33.71 -36.26 6.02
C LEU A 7 -33.13 -35.79 4.68
N PRO A 8 -32.70 -34.53 4.53
CA PRO A 8 -32.06 -34.07 3.31
C PRO A 8 -30.76 -34.84 3.10
N GLN A 9 -30.60 -35.43 1.92
CA GLN A 9 -29.39 -36.12 1.51
C GLN A 9 -28.41 -35.08 0.94
N SER A 10 -27.29 -34.83 1.62
CA SER A 10 -26.25 -33.95 1.10
C SER A 10 -25.38 -34.72 0.11
N VAL A 11 -25.31 -34.25 -1.14
CA VAL A 11 -24.38 -34.77 -2.15
C VAL A 11 -23.13 -33.88 -2.11
N GLU A 12 -21.98 -34.48 -1.80
CA GLU A 12 -20.70 -33.78 -1.79
C GLU A 12 -20.08 -33.83 -3.19
N PHE A 13 -19.81 -32.67 -3.79
CA PHE A 13 -19.19 -32.55 -5.10
C PHE A 13 -17.76 -32.01 -4.93
N ILE A 14 -16.77 -32.76 -5.43
CA ILE A 14 -15.36 -32.43 -5.28
C ILE A 14 -14.81 -31.96 -6.63
N VAL A 15 -14.34 -30.70 -6.67
CA VAL A 15 -13.60 -30.15 -7.82
C VAL A 15 -12.11 -30.25 -7.53
N GLN A 16 -11.37 -30.91 -8.42
CA GLN A 16 -9.92 -31.05 -8.32
C GLN A 16 -9.22 -29.92 -9.08
N HIS A 17 -8.32 -29.20 -8.41
CA HIS A 17 -7.52 -28.11 -8.99
C HIS A 17 -8.35 -27.10 -9.80
N PRO A 18 -9.35 -26.44 -9.19
CA PRO A 18 -10.21 -25.49 -9.90
C PRO A 18 -9.39 -24.35 -10.51
N SER A 19 -9.77 -23.93 -11.72
CA SER A 19 -9.36 -22.65 -12.27
C SER A 19 -9.88 -21.49 -11.42
N GLN A 20 -9.32 -20.29 -11.61
CA GLN A 20 -9.77 -19.11 -10.88
C GLN A 20 -11.28 -18.85 -11.06
N ILE A 21 -11.80 -19.02 -12.29
CA ILE A 21 -13.21 -18.80 -12.61
C ILE A 21 -14.09 -19.82 -11.91
N GLU A 22 -13.69 -21.09 -11.90
CA GLU A 22 -14.43 -22.14 -11.19
C GLU A 22 -14.44 -21.87 -9.69
N PHE A 23 -13.29 -21.54 -9.10
CA PHE A 23 -13.19 -21.19 -7.68
C PHE A 23 -14.09 -20.00 -7.30
N GLU A 24 -14.12 -18.95 -8.12
CA GLU A 24 -14.97 -17.77 -7.87
C GLU A 24 -16.47 -18.07 -8.04
N SER A 25 -16.83 -19.15 -8.74
CA SER A 25 -18.22 -19.60 -8.91
C SER A 25 -18.70 -20.56 -7.82
N LEU A 26 -17.81 -21.02 -6.94
CA LEU A 26 -18.17 -21.96 -5.87
C LEU A 26 -19.09 -21.29 -4.82
N PRO A 27 -19.96 -22.07 -4.16
CA PRO A 27 -20.72 -21.62 -3.01
C PRO A 27 -19.84 -21.03 -1.90
N SER A 28 -20.38 -20.08 -1.13
CA SER A 28 -19.63 -19.39 -0.06
C SER A 28 -19.17 -20.30 1.08
N ASP A 29 -19.80 -21.45 1.26
CA ASP A 29 -19.48 -22.49 2.24
C ASP A 29 -18.54 -23.57 1.68
N ALA A 30 -18.11 -23.46 0.41
CA ALA A 30 -17.15 -24.40 -0.18
C ALA A 30 -15.78 -24.30 0.52
N ILE A 31 -15.25 -25.45 0.93
CA ILE A 31 -13.94 -25.55 1.57
C ILE A 31 -12.88 -25.85 0.50
N CYS A 32 -11.98 -24.91 0.27
CA CYS A 32 -10.93 -25.04 -0.74
C CYS A 32 -9.55 -25.08 -0.06
N PRO A 33 -9.05 -26.24 0.38
CA PRO A 33 -7.73 -26.34 1.00
C PRO A 33 -6.62 -26.13 -0.03
N CYS A 34 -5.57 -25.41 0.35
CA CYS A 34 -4.41 -25.21 -0.50
C CYS A 34 -3.45 -26.40 -0.39
N SER A 35 -2.94 -26.88 -1.53
CA SER A 35 -1.80 -27.84 -1.54
C SER A 35 -0.50 -27.18 -1.06
N GLN A 36 -0.36 -25.88 -1.30
CA GLN A 36 0.73 -25.05 -0.82
C GLN A 36 0.18 -23.92 0.04
N VAL A 37 0.45 -23.99 1.35
CA VAL A 37 -0.09 -23.03 2.33
C VAL A 37 0.67 -21.72 2.41
N SER A 38 1.82 -21.62 1.74
CA SER A 38 2.73 -20.47 1.81
C SER A 38 3.23 -20.11 0.42
N LEU A 39 2.99 -18.87 -0.01
CA LEU A 39 3.40 -18.32 -1.30
C LEU A 39 4.15 -17.00 -1.08
N SER A 40 5.24 -16.76 -1.78
CA SER A 40 5.94 -15.48 -1.67
C SER A 40 5.09 -14.36 -2.28
N TYR A 41 4.98 -13.22 -1.59
CA TYR A 41 4.30 -12.04 -2.15
C TYR A 41 4.89 -11.63 -3.50
N ASN A 42 6.20 -11.82 -3.72
CA ASN A 42 6.84 -11.50 -4.99
C ASN A 42 6.27 -12.28 -6.20
N GLN A 43 5.58 -13.41 -5.98
CA GLN A 43 5.00 -14.21 -7.06
C GLN A 43 3.71 -13.62 -7.65
N PHE A 44 2.96 -12.85 -6.87
CA PHE A 44 1.64 -12.35 -7.28
C PHE A 44 1.44 -10.84 -7.04
N LEU A 45 2.24 -10.21 -6.17
CA LEU A 45 2.12 -8.79 -5.83
C LEU A 45 2.87 -7.92 -6.83
N ILE A 46 2.11 -7.20 -7.66
CA ILE A 46 2.63 -6.13 -8.51
C ILE A 46 2.32 -4.79 -7.87
N SER A 47 3.35 -4.10 -7.39
CA SER A 47 3.25 -2.76 -6.79
C SER A 47 4.03 -1.73 -7.62
N ARG A 48 3.42 -0.56 -7.84
CA ARG A 48 4.03 0.60 -8.51
C ARG A 48 3.69 1.86 -7.71
N PRO A 49 4.48 2.22 -6.68
CA PRO A 49 4.20 3.40 -5.88
C PRO A 49 4.28 4.66 -6.74
N SER A 50 3.36 5.58 -6.49
CA SER A 50 3.36 6.91 -7.10
C SER A 50 3.52 7.94 -5.99
N PHE A 51 4.55 8.77 -6.09
CA PHE A 51 4.82 9.83 -5.13
C PHE A 51 4.21 11.15 -5.61
N HIS A 52 4.05 12.09 -4.69
CA HIS A 52 3.53 13.42 -5.04
C HIS A 52 4.44 14.09 -6.08
N GLN A 53 3.86 14.79 -7.06
CA GLN A 53 4.59 15.39 -8.19
C GLN A 53 5.69 16.37 -7.77
N VAL A 54 5.57 16.96 -6.57
CA VAL A 54 6.60 17.81 -5.98
C VAL A 54 7.93 17.07 -5.73
N CYS A 55 7.86 15.76 -5.49
CA CYS A 55 9.03 14.92 -5.26
C CYS A 55 9.76 14.53 -6.56
N SER A 56 9.25 14.95 -7.71
CA SER A 56 9.94 14.83 -9.01
C SER A 56 10.08 16.18 -9.71
N SER A 57 9.77 17.29 -9.03
CA SER A 57 9.87 18.64 -9.60
C SER A 57 11.22 19.29 -9.29
N ASP A 58 11.48 20.42 -9.94
CA ASP A 58 12.72 21.18 -9.71
C ASP A 58 12.83 21.72 -8.26
N PHE A 59 11.72 21.79 -7.52
CA PHE A 59 11.67 22.33 -6.16
C PHE A 59 12.47 21.53 -5.13
N ILE A 60 12.77 20.27 -5.42
CA ILE A 60 13.63 19.43 -4.56
C ILE A 60 15.05 19.31 -5.11
N SER A 61 15.37 19.95 -6.23
CA SER A 61 16.70 19.88 -6.82
C SER A 61 17.69 20.71 -6.02
N ASP A 62 18.94 20.24 -5.98
CA ASP A 62 20.03 20.99 -5.33
C ASP A 62 20.24 22.35 -6.00
N ARG A 63 20.00 22.44 -7.32
CA ARG A 63 20.08 23.70 -8.10
C ARG A 63 19.07 24.74 -7.62
N TRP A 64 17.80 24.35 -7.49
CA TRP A 64 16.76 25.26 -7.01
C TRP A 64 17.07 25.71 -5.58
N ILE A 65 17.40 24.75 -4.72
CA ILE A 65 17.70 25.00 -3.32
C ILE A 65 18.91 25.93 -3.17
N SER A 66 20.01 25.70 -3.90
CA SER A 66 21.21 26.53 -3.80
C SER A 66 20.97 27.97 -4.22
N ASN A 67 20.09 28.21 -5.20
CA ASN A 67 19.75 29.55 -5.66
C ASN A 67 18.94 30.36 -4.62
N LEU A 68 18.39 29.70 -3.61
CA LEU A 68 17.69 30.33 -2.51
C LEU A 68 18.60 30.63 -1.31
N TYR A 69 19.86 30.19 -1.36
CA TYR A 69 20.83 30.47 -0.32
C TYR A 69 21.40 31.89 -0.51
N PHE A 70 21.25 32.73 0.51
CA PHE A 70 21.79 34.08 0.54
C PHE A 70 22.78 34.20 1.72
N ASP A 71 24.06 34.40 1.41
CA ASP A 71 25.15 34.59 2.41
C ASP A 71 25.35 36.09 2.78
N ASP A 72 24.56 36.98 2.18
CA ASP A 72 24.79 38.41 2.29
C ASP A 72 24.26 38.97 3.63
N LYS A 73 25.18 39.21 4.57
CA LYS A 73 24.94 39.81 5.89
C LYS A 73 24.24 41.20 5.84
N GLN A 74 24.10 41.81 4.66
CA GLN A 74 23.52 43.14 4.50
C GLN A 74 22.03 43.15 4.08
N ARG A 75 21.44 42.00 3.74
CA ARG A 75 20.01 41.92 3.38
C ARG A 75 19.22 41.18 4.45
N SER A 76 18.77 41.94 5.46
CA SER A 76 17.75 41.45 6.40
C SER A 76 16.40 41.45 5.69
N PHE A 77 15.99 40.29 5.19
CA PHE A 77 14.58 40.08 4.87
C PHE A 77 13.78 40.05 6.18
N ARG A 78 12.53 40.53 6.15
CA ARG A 78 11.62 40.31 7.29
C ARG A 78 11.32 38.81 7.39
N ASP A 79 11.04 38.31 8.59
CA ASP A 79 10.70 36.88 8.78
C ASP A 79 9.46 36.45 7.97
N GLU A 80 8.60 37.41 7.63
CA GLU A 80 7.42 37.24 6.76
C GLU A 80 7.78 37.08 5.27
N ASP A 81 8.99 37.43 4.86
CA ASP A 81 9.45 37.27 3.49
C ASP A 81 9.75 35.79 3.24
N PHE A 82 9.06 35.21 2.26
CA PHE A 82 9.28 33.82 1.85
C PHE A 82 10.77 33.49 1.65
N ARG A 83 11.57 34.43 1.13
CA ARG A 83 13.01 34.23 0.89
C ARG A 83 13.81 33.99 2.17
N ALA A 84 13.32 34.43 3.33
CA ALA A 84 13.94 34.18 4.62
C ALA A 84 13.89 32.69 5.01
N THR A 85 12.83 31.97 4.61
CA THR A 85 12.59 30.57 4.99
C THR A 85 12.56 29.60 3.80
N ALA A 86 12.61 30.09 2.56
CA ALA A 86 12.51 29.27 1.35
C ALA A 86 13.58 28.19 1.30
N PHE A 87 14.86 28.56 1.53
CA PHE A 87 15.98 27.61 1.51
C PHE A 87 15.76 26.43 2.46
N THR A 88 15.42 26.71 3.73
CA THR A 88 15.19 25.67 4.74
C THR A 88 13.95 24.85 4.41
N THR A 89 12.87 25.49 3.96
CA THR A 89 11.60 24.84 3.61
C THR A 89 11.79 23.84 2.46
N PHE A 90 12.42 24.24 1.35
CA PHE A 90 12.67 23.34 0.22
C PHE A 90 13.68 22.24 0.54
N ARG A 91 14.66 22.50 1.43
CA ARG A 91 15.54 21.44 1.95
C ARG A 91 14.81 20.38 2.77
N VAL A 92 13.88 20.82 3.63
CA VAL A 92 13.02 19.90 4.39
C VAL A 92 12.15 19.10 3.43
N LEU A 93 11.53 19.75 2.45
CA LEU A 93 10.71 19.09 1.43
C LEU A 93 11.51 18.03 0.63
N ALA A 94 12.72 18.36 0.17
CA ALA A 94 13.58 17.42 -0.53
C ALA A 94 13.96 16.22 0.34
N SER A 95 14.25 16.47 1.63
CA SER A 95 14.57 15.41 2.59
C SER A 95 13.36 14.53 2.87
N PHE A 96 12.18 15.12 3.01
CA PHE A 96 10.92 14.41 3.19
C PHE A 96 10.62 13.51 1.99
N CYS A 97 10.69 14.03 0.76
CA CYS A 97 10.49 13.25 -0.46
C CYS A 97 11.42 12.03 -0.54
N ARG A 98 12.73 12.24 -0.32
CA ARG A 98 13.71 11.13 -0.30
C ARG A 98 13.42 10.11 0.79
N LEU A 99 13.06 10.57 1.98
CA LEU A 99 12.72 9.69 3.09
C LEU A 99 11.45 8.88 2.80
N SER A 100 10.39 9.52 2.31
CA SER A 100 9.15 8.85 1.92
C SER A 100 9.39 7.78 0.86
N GLU A 101 10.14 8.11 -0.19
CA GLU A 101 10.50 7.16 -1.24
C GLU A 101 11.27 5.96 -0.69
N SER A 102 12.28 6.23 0.13
CA SER A 102 13.09 5.20 0.76
C SER A 102 12.27 4.27 1.66
N ILE A 103 11.41 4.83 2.52
CA ILE A 103 10.54 4.05 3.42
C ILE A 103 9.58 3.16 2.63
N VAL A 104 8.93 3.70 1.59
CA VAL A 104 7.97 2.95 0.78
C VAL A 104 8.68 1.83 0.03
N ASN A 105 9.81 2.13 -0.63
CA ASN A 105 10.57 1.13 -1.39
C ASN A 105 11.12 0.02 -0.49
N GLN A 106 11.67 0.36 0.68
CA GLN A 106 12.15 -0.63 1.65
C GLN A 106 11.02 -1.48 2.22
N SER A 107 9.86 -0.88 2.49
CA SER A 107 8.70 -1.62 3.02
C SER A 107 8.11 -2.56 1.98
N LEU A 108 8.05 -2.13 0.70
CA LEU A 108 7.66 -3.00 -0.41
C LEU A 108 8.66 -4.13 -0.64
N ALA A 109 9.96 -3.87 -0.54
CA ALA A 109 10.99 -4.91 -0.65
C ALA A 109 10.85 -5.96 0.46
N ARG A 110 10.65 -5.52 1.71
CA ARG A 110 10.39 -6.42 2.85
C ARG A 110 9.12 -7.24 2.66
N LEU A 111 8.01 -6.61 2.27
CA LEU A 111 6.76 -7.31 1.99
C LEU A 111 6.94 -8.37 0.90
N LYS A 112 7.62 -8.04 -0.20
CA LYS A 112 7.89 -8.99 -1.29
C LYS A 112 8.79 -10.15 -0.87
N SER A 113 9.69 -9.94 0.09
CA SER A 113 10.51 -11.02 0.66
C SER A 113 9.74 -11.92 1.63
N ASP A 114 8.57 -11.49 2.10
CA ASP A 114 7.73 -12.23 3.02
C ASP A 114 6.80 -13.22 2.29
N ALA A 115 6.20 -14.12 3.06
CA ALA A 115 5.26 -15.11 2.55
C ALA A 115 3.81 -14.79 2.96
N PHE A 116 2.91 -14.86 1.99
CA PHE A 116 1.49 -14.98 2.22
C PHE A 116 1.17 -16.40 2.68
N ILE A 117 0.55 -16.53 3.86
CA ILE A 117 0.22 -17.82 4.47
C ILE A 117 -1.30 -17.96 4.55
N SER A 118 -1.85 -18.98 3.90
CA SER A 118 -3.26 -19.34 4.02
C SER A 118 -3.47 -20.84 3.81
N PRO A 119 -4.14 -21.54 4.75
CA PRO A 119 -4.48 -22.95 4.58
C PRO A 119 -5.60 -23.18 3.56
N TYR A 120 -6.36 -22.13 3.22
CA TYR A 120 -7.47 -22.18 2.27
C TYR A 120 -7.30 -21.16 1.15
N ALA A 121 -7.88 -21.45 -0.01
CA ALA A 121 -7.87 -20.54 -1.14
C ALA A 121 -8.62 -19.24 -0.78
N VAL A 122 -8.02 -18.11 -1.15
CA VAL A 122 -8.58 -16.78 -0.89
C VAL A 122 -9.01 -16.16 -2.20
N SER A 123 -10.22 -15.63 -2.25
CA SER A 123 -10.72 -14.88 -3.41
C SER A 123 -9.79 -13.71 -3.76
N SER A 124 -9.40 -13.62 -5.04
CA SER A 124 -8.61 -12.50 -5.54
C SER A 124 -9.29 -11.17 -5.27
N ASN A 125 -10.62 -11.12 -5.42
CA ASN A 125 -11.41 -9.92 -5.16
C ASN A 125 -11.40 -9.53 -3.69
N ASN A 126 -11.55 -10.50 -2.78
CA ASN A 126 -11.48 -10.23 -1.33
C ASN A 126 -10.09 -9.76 -0.91
N LEU A 127 -9.03 -10.43 -1.41
CA LEU A 127 -7.66 -10.04 -1.11
C LEU A 127 -7.36 -8.62 -1.62
N LYS A 128 -7.78 -8.29 -2.85
CA LYS A 128 -7.66 -6.94 -3.41
C LYS A 128 -8.44 -5.90 -2.60
N ALA A 129 -9.70 -6.20 -2.27
CA ALA A 129 -10.55 -5.28 -1.52
C ALA A 129 -9.98 -4.98 -0.13
N GLN A 130 -9.53 -6.00 0.60
CA GLN A 130 -8.87 -5.81 1.90
C GLN A 130 -7.58 -5.01 1.74
N THR A 131 -6.74 -5.35 0.76
CA THR A 131 -5.49 -4.62 0.50
C THR A 131 -5.75 -3.14 0.22
N PHE A 132 -6.74 -2.84 -0.64
CA PHE A 132 -7.08 -1.45 -0.95
C PHE A 132 -7.68 -0.71 0.23
N ALA A 133 -8.51 -1.35 1.05
CA ALA A 133 -9.01 -0.75 2.28
C ALA A 133 -7.87 -0.36 3.24
N TYR A 134 -6.85 -1.22 3.39
CA TYR A 134 -5.67 -0.89 4.19
C TYR A 134 -4.84 0.27 3.61
N VAL A 135 -4.65 0.29 2.29
CA VAL A 135 -3.93 1.38 1.60
C VAL A 135 -4.67 2.71 1.76
N GLU A 136 -5.99 2.71 1.58
CA GLU A 136 -6.83 3.90 1.73
C GLU A 136 -6.80 4.42 3.18
N GLN A 137 -6.93 3.54 4.16
CA GLN A 137 -6.79 3.91 5.57
C GLN A 137 -5.42 4.53 5.87
N PHE A 138 -4.34 3.97 5.32
CA PHE A 138 -3.01 4.55 5.47
C PHE A 138 -2.95 5.96 4.86
N GLN A 139 -3.48 6.16 3.65
CA GLN A 139 -3.49 7.46 2.97
C GLN A 139 -4.30 8.52 3.74
N ILE A 140 -5.40 8.13 4.39
CA ILE A 140 -6.23 9.03 5.21
C ILE A 140 -5.57 9.38 6.54
N ASN A 141 -4.86 8.43 7.16
CA ASN A 141 -4.36 8.57 8.52
C ASN A 141 -2.92 9.08 8.61
N ALA A 142 -2.08 8.77 7.61
CA ALA A 142 -0.69 9.22 7.61
C ALA A 142 -0.57 10.75 7.73
N PRO A 143 -1.32 11.58 6.96
CA PRO A 143 -1.26 13.04 7.11
C PRO A 143 -1.61 13.53 8.53
N LYS A 144 -2.57 12.89 9.19
CA LYS A 144 -3.04 13.28 10.54
C LYS A 144 -1.96 13.10 11.60
N SER A 145 -1.07 12.12 11.42
CA SER A 145 0.08 11.91 12.31
C SER A 145 1.11 13.05 12.27
N PHE A 146 1.06 13.90 11.24
CA PHE A 146 1.91 15.09 11.11
C PHE A 146 1.22 16.38 11.58
N GLN A 147 -0.08 16.34 11.90
CA GLN A 147 -0.85 17.51 12.37
C GLN A 147 -0.89 17.64 13.90
N THR A 148 -0.31 16.68 14.63
CA THR A 148 -0.34 16.60 16.10
C THR A 148 0.97 17.05 16.77
N GLN A 149 1.80 17.85 16.09
CA GLN A 149 2.98 18.50 16.68
C GLN A 149 2.80 20.01 16.76
#